data_AF-A0A352S7Q1-F1
#
_entry.id   AF-A0A352S7Q1-F1
#
_cell.length_a   1.000
_cell.length_b   1.000
_cell.length_c   1.000
_cell.angle_alpha   90.00
_cell.angle_beta   90.00
_cell.angle_gamma   90.00
#
_symmetry.space_group_name_H-M   'P 1'
#
loop_
_entity.id
_entity.type
_entity.pdbx_description
1 polymer ?
#
loop_
_entity_poly.entity_id
_entity_poly.type
_entity_poly.pdbx_seq_one_letter_code
_entity_poly.pdbx_strand_id
1 'polypeptide(L)'
;AHAFNGSHDQAYHYVTHGMKLGFGGNVTFSRARQIRRLAAELPIESIVLETDAPDIAPAWLSDDQFGEQHKARNTPAEVVGV
;
A
#
# COMPACT_ATOMS: atom_id res chain seq x y z
N ALA A 1 4.19 -8.88 6.77
CA ALA A 1 3.66 -7.73 7.52
C ALA A 1 2.46 -7.18 6.77
N HIS A 2 1.32 -7.09 7.44
CA HIS A 2 0.10 -6.45 6.94
C HIS A 2 0.27 -4.93 6.86
N ALA A 3 -0.40 -4.27 5.91
CA ALA A 3 -0.42 -2.82 5.70
C ALA A 3 0.97 -2.18 5.80
N PHE A 4 1.92 -2.72 5.05
CA PHE A 4 3.32 -2.35 5.22
C PHE A 4 3.55 -0.88 4.86
N ASN A 5 4.27 -0.16 5.74
CA ASN A 5 4.69 1.23 5.54
C ASN A 5 6.04 1.49 6.24
N GLY A 6 6.96 0.54 6.12
CA GLY A 6 8.28 0.58 6.75
C GLY A 6 9.39 1.10 5.84
N SER A 7 10.62 1.12 6.36
CA SER A 7 11.85 1.41 5.60
C SER A 7 12.25 0.28 4.65
N HIS A 8 13.17 0.57 3.74
CA HIS A 8 13.79 -0.45 2.88
C HIS A 8 14.51 -1.52 3.70
N ASP A 9 15.22 -1.12 4.76
CA ASP A 9 15.89 -2.07 5.65
C ASP A 9 14.89 -2.99 6.34
N GLN A 10 13.77 -2.45 6.86
CA GLN A 10 12.70 -3.25 7.44
C GLN A 10 12.10 -4.22 6.41
N ALA A 11 11.85 -3.74 5.18
CA ALA A 11 11.32 -4.58 4.11
C ALA A 11 12.29 -5.74 3.80
N TYR A 12 13.57 -5.45 3.63
CA TYR A 12 14.59 -6.46 3.35
C TYR A 12 14.73 -7.47 4.50
N HIS A 13 14.71 -7.00 5.76
CA HIS A 13 14.69 -7.88 6.92
C HIS A 13 13.49 -8.82 6.90
N TYR A 14 12.29 -8.35 6.58
CA TYR A 14 11.12 -9.22 6.49
C TYR A 14 11.21 -10.23 5.34
N VAL A 15 11.61 -9.77 4.15
CA VAL A 15 11.72 -10.62 2.96
C VAL A 15 12.79 -11.70 3.14
N THR A 16 13.94 -11.37 3.74
CA THR A 16 15.02 -12.34 4.03
C THR A 16 14.59 -13.43 5.01
N HIS A 17 13.61 -13.17 5.86
CA HIS A 17 13.02 -14.16 6.77
C HIS A 17 11.80 -14.86 6.17
N GLY A 18 11.59 -14.75 4.86
CA GLY A 18 10.51 -15.43 4.14
C GLY A 18 9.13 -14.82 4.32
N MET A 19 9.01 -13.65 4.95
CA MET A 19 7.73 -12.96 5.10
C MET A 19 7.30 -12.28 3.80
N LYS A 20 5.99 -12.10 3.66
CA LYS A 20 5.37 -11.29 2.61
C LYS A 20 4.93 -9.94 3.15
N LEU A 21 4.91 -8.92 2.32
CA LEU A 21 4.57 -7.53 2.68
C LEU A 21 3.28 -7.13 1.98
N GLY A 22 2.29 -6.69 2.75
CA GLY A 22 0.99 -6.23 2.27
C GLY A 22 1.06 -4.79 1.76
N PHE A 23 0.52 -4.57 0.56
CA PHE A 23 0.42 -3.27 -0.09
C PHE A 23 -1.05 -3.01 -0.44
N GLY A 24 -1.59 -1.88 0.03
CA GLY A 24 -2.97 -1.48 -0.20
C GLY A 24 -3.11 -0.06 -0.73
N GLY A 25 -4.19 0.63 -0.38
CA GLY A 25 -4.54 1.93 -0.97
C GLY A 25 -3.45 3.01 -0.83
N ASN A 26 -2.58 2.91 0.19
CA ASN A 26 -1.45 3.83 0.39
C ASN A 26 -0.50 3.92 -0.83
N VAL A 27 -0.35 2.85 -1.62
CA VAL A 27 0.53 2.84 -2.80
C VAL A 27 0.03 3.73 -3.94
N THR A 28 -1.28 4.04 -3.93
CA THR A 28 -1.94 4.77 -5.02
C THR A 28 -1.71 6.28 -4.93
N PHE A 29 -1.36 6.81 -3.75
CA PHE A 29 -1.10 8.24 -3.53
C PHE A 29 0.24 8.66 -4.14
N SER A 30 0.22 9.65 -5.01
CA SER A 30 1.40 10.11 -5.75
C SER A 30 2.54 10.58 -4.83
N ARG A 31 2.17 11.15 -3.67
CA ARG A 31 3.11 11.67 -2.65
C ARG A 31 3.71 10.59 -1.75
N ALA A 32 3.18 9.37 -1.74
CA ALA A 32 3.67 8.26 -0.92
C ALA A 32 4.91 7.59 -1.55
N ARG A 33 5.98 8.37 -1.74
CA ARG A 33 7.15 7.97 -2.55
C ARG A 33 7.84 6.70 -2.05
N GLN A 34 7.95 6.53 -0.73
CA GLN A 34 8.65 5.41 -0.12
C GLN A 34 7.94 4.08 -0.39
N ILE A 35 6.63 4.00 -0.10
CA ILE A 35 5.87 2.76 -0.34
C ILE A 35 5.78 2.43 -1.83
N ARG A 36 5.68 3.45 -2.70
CA ARG A 36 5.71 3.26 -4.16
C ARG A 36 7.06 2.72 -4.65
N ARG A 37 8.16 3.23 -4.10
CA ARG A 37 9.51 2.73 -4.39
C ARG A 37 9.66 1.27 -3.95
N LEU A 38 9.21 0.94 -2.74
CA LEU A 38 9.24 -0.43 -2.24
C LEU A 38 8.42 -1.39 -3.10
N ALA A 39 7.22 -1.00 -3.52
CA ALA A 39 6.38 -1.81 -4.40
C ALA A 39 7.04 -2.09 -5.76
N ALA A 40 7.92 -1.19 -6.24
CA ALA A 40 8.62 -1.33 -7.51
C ALA A 40 9.95 -2.10 -7.41
N GLU A 41 10.63 -2.04 -6.26
CA GLU A 41 11.97 -2.62 -6.07
C GLU A 41 11.96 -4.02 -5.44
N LEU A 42 10.92 -4.37 -4.68
CA LEU A 42 10.86 -5.67 -4.01
C LEU A 42 10.54 -6.81 -4.99
N PRO A 43 11.04 -8.03 -4.75
CA PRO A 43 10.65 -9.20 -5.53
C PRO A 43 9.14 -9.40 -5.49
N ILE A 44 8.51 -9.66 -6.64
CA ILE A 44 7.05 -9.74 -6.76
C ILE A 44 6.46 -10.83 -5.85
N GLU A 45 7.17 -11.94 -5.68
CA GLU A 45 6.79 -13.03 -4.80
C GLU A 45 6.74 -12.61 -3.33
N SER A 46 7.37 -11.50 -2.94
CA SER A 46 7.35 -10.97 -1.58
C SER A 46 6.18 -10.02 -1.31
N ILE A 47 5.40 -9.66 -2.33
CA ILE A 47 4.32 -8.68 -2.27
C ILE A 47 2.96 -9.39 -2.18
N VAL A 48 2.07 -8.88 -1.34
CA VAL A 48 0.65 -9.25 -1.28
C VAL A 48 -0.20 -8.00 -1.52
N LEU A 49 -1.20 -8.11 -2.40
CA LEU A 49 -2.18 -7.06 -2.62
C LEU A 49 -3.31 -7.18 -1.59
N GLU A 50 -3.69 -6.05 -1.00
CA GLU A 50 -4.79 -5.98 -0.02
C GLU A 50 -5.53 -4.64 -0.15
N THR A 51 -6.71 -4.54 0.49
CA THR A 51 -7.45 -3.26 0.57
C THR A 51 -7.43 -2.65 1.95
N ASP A 52 -7.19 -3.45 3.00
CA ASP A 52 -7.36 -3.10 4.41
C ASP A 52 -8.70 -2.45 4.76
N ALA A 53 -9.76 -2.83 4.02
CA ALA A 53 -11.08 -2.23 4.21
C ALA A 53 -11.63 -2.45 5.62
N PRO A 54 -12.29 -1.43 6.21
CA PRO A 54 -12.80 -0.20 5.59
C PRO A 54 -11.84 1.00 5.63
N ASP A 55 -10.57 0.76 5.96
CA ASP A 55 -9.52 1.76 6.13
C ASP A 55 -8.58 1.78 4.92
N ILE A 56 -7.63 2.72 4.90
CA ILE A 56 -6.62 2.86 3.83
C ILE A 56 -7.27 2.94 2.43
N ALA A 57 -8.25 3.83 2.28
CA ALA A 57 -8.88 4.05 0.99
C ALA A 57 -7.84 4.50 -0.07
N PRO A 58 -7.96 4.00 -1.30
CA PRO A 58 -7.11 4.42 -2.41
C PRO A 58 -7.34 5.88 -2.80
N ALA A 59 -6.37 6.47 -3.49
CA ALA A 59 -6.30 7.88 -3.86
C ALA A 59 -7.38 8.35 -4.85
N TRP A 60 -8.21 7.46 -5.42
CA TRP A 60 -9.37 7.87 -6.22
C TRP A 60 -10.64 8.04 -5.39
N LEU A 61 -10.66 7.56 -4.15
CA LEU A 61 -11.75 7.79 -3.19
C LEU A 61 -11.48 8.97 -2.25
N SER A 62 -10.23 9.45 -2.25
CA SER A 62 -9.75 10.58 -1.45
C SER A 62 -9.18 11.65 -2.39
N ASP A 63 -9.18 12.92 -2.00
CA ASP A 63 -8.60 13.97 -2.84
C ASP A 63 -7.04 13.94 -2.76
N ASP A 64 -6.37 13.36 -3.76
CA ASP A 64 -4.90 13.29 -3.84
C ASP A 64 -4.22 14.67 -3.89
N GLN A 65 -4.98 15.75 -4.19
CA GLN A 65 -4.42 17.09 -4.42
C GLN A 65 -3.94 17.78 -3.14
N PHE A 66 -4.60 17.54 -2.01
CA PHE A 66 -4.32 18.27 -0.77
C PHE A 66 -3.50 17.48 0.24
N GLY A 67 -3.24 16.19 -0.01
CA GLY A 67 -2.54 15.31 0.93
C GLY A 67 -3.31 15.07 2.23
N GLU A 68 -4.51 15.62 2.38
CA GLU A 68 -5.46 15.29 3.44
C GLU A 68 -6.22 14.04 3.03
N GLN A 69 -5.92 12.94 3.72
CA GLN A 69 -6.81 11.80 3.76
C GLN A 69 -8.08 12.22 4.49
N HIS A 70 -9.03 12.81 3.77
CA HIS A 70 -10.41 12.70 4.22
C HIS A 70 -10.67 11.21 4.40
N LYS A 71 -11.19 10.80 5.57
CA LYS A 71 -11.52 9.40 5.88
C LYS A 71 -12.66 8.92 4.97
N ALA A 72 -12.35 8.70 3.70
CA ALA A 72 -13.16 7.91 2.81
C ALA A 72 -13.03 6.47 3.29
N ARG A 73 -14.16 5.84 3.61
CA ARG A 73 -14.17 4.40 3.87
C ARG A 73 -14.11 3.70 2.54
N ASN A 74 -13.29 2.67 2.43
CA ASN A 74 -13.30 1.81 1.26
C ASN A 74 -14.05 0.50 1.51
N THR A 75 -14.31 -0.23 0.44
CA THR A 75 -14.80 -1.61 0.44
C THR A 75 -13.96 -2.45 -0.51
N PRO A 76 -13.92 -3.80 -0.37
CA PRO A 76 -13.21 -4.64 -1.33
C PRO A 76 -13.68 -4.50 -2.79
N ALA A 77 -14.89 -3.98 -3.02
CA ALA A 77 -15.46 -3.78 -4.35
C ALA A 77 -14.85 -2.59 -5.12
N GLU A 78 -14.11 -1.71 -4.45
CA GLU A 78 -13.55 -0.50 -5.06
C GLU A 78 -12.17 -0.71 -5.70
N VAL A 79 -11.71 -1.96 -5.77
CA VAL A 79 -10.62 -2.38 -6.65
C VAL A 79 -11.16 -2.43 -8.09
N VAL A 80 -11.48 -1.26 -8.67
CA VAL A 80 -12.01 -1.20 -10.04
C VAL A 80 -10.85 -1.31 -11.02
N GLY A 81 -10.85 -2.35 -11.86
CA GLY A 81 -9.89 -2.54 -12.95
C GLY A 81 -8.76 -3.52 -12.67
N VAL A 82 -8.83 -4.25 -11.56
CA VAL A 82 -8.33 -5.64 -11.45
C VAL A 82 -9.50 -6.59 -11.74
#